data_AF-A0A316MLP7-F1
#
_entry.id   AF-A0A316MLP7-F1
#
_cell.length_a   1.000
_cell.length_b   1.000
_cell.length_c   1.000
_cell.angle_alpha   90.00
_cell.angle_beta   90.00
_cell.angle_gamma   90.00
#
_symmetry.space_group_name_H-M   'P 1'
#
loop_
_entity.id
_entity.type
_entity.pdbx_description
1 polymer ?
#
loop_
_entity_poly.entity_id
_entity_poly.type
_entity_poly.pdbx_seq_one_letter_code
_entity_poly.pdbx_strand_id
1 'polypeptide(L)'
;MSYLIVGSGFWGATIAERIATVMKQPVTIIDKRDHIGGNCHSSLDEETGIECHRYGSHIFHTSIPQVWEYLSRFCEFTSYRHKVLITHGGKVYAMPINLFTINAFYGKNFTPSGAEAFLAAEIARDRIEQPANLEEKAVSLIGRPLYEAFIRNYTRKQWERDPKKLPSAIISRLPFRTCYNMDYFNDTWQGVPRDGYFNLFKNMLAHPNITVRLNCDYA
;
A
#
# COMPACT_ATOMS: atom_id res chain seq x y z
N MET A 1 32.42 19.26 1.36
CA MET A 1 31.15 19.43 0.60
C MET A 1 30.01 19.21 1.57
N SER A 2 29.05 20.13 1.65
CA SER A 2 27.83 19.95 2.47
C SER A 2 26.70 19.44 1.59
N TYR A 3 26.15 18.27 1.90
CA TYR A 3 24.99 17.75 1.17
C TYR A 3 23.72 18.47 1.61
N LEU A 4 22.86 18.80 0.66
CA LEU A 4 21.51 19.33 0.92
C LEU A 4 20.49 18.36 0.32
N ILE A 5 19.52 17.95 1.13
CA ILE A 5 18.40 17.10 0.73
C ILE A 5 17.11 17.90 0.89
N VAL A 6 16.28 17.92 -0.15
CA VAL A 6 14.97 18.57 -0.14
C VAL A 6 13.89 17.50 0.01
N GLY A 7 13.17 17.54 1.12
CA GLY A 7 12.13 16.60 1.51
C GLY A 7 12.60 15.53 2.51
N SER A 8 11.81 15.35 3.57
CA SER A 8 12.10 14.47 4.72
C SER A 8 11.33 13.14 4.73
N GLY A 9 10.75 12.75 3.59
CA GLY A 9 10.14 11.42 3.42
C GLY A 9 11.19 10.29 3.39
N PHE A 10 10.74 9.04 3.19
CA PHE A 10 11.62 7.86 3.20
C PHE A 10 12.87 8.00 2.33
N TRP A 11 12.73 8.52 1.11
CA TRP A 11 13.87 8.73 0.23
C TRP A 11 14.90 9.67 0.85
N GLY A 12 14.49 10.88 1.25
CA GLY A 12 15.40 11.88 1.82
C GLY A 12 16.01 11.44 3.14
N ALA A 13 15.21 10.83 4.03
CA ALA A 13 15.69 10.32 5.31
C ALA A 13 16.72 9.19 5.13
N THR A 14 16.49 8.29 4.17
CA THR A 14 17.41 7.17 3.89
C THR A 14 18.73 7.69 3.34
N ILE A 15 18.70 8.61 2.37
CA ILE A 15 19.92 9.18 1.79
C ILE A 15 20.67 10.02 2.82
N ALA A 16 19.98 10.81 3.65
CA ALA A 16 20.59 11.57 4.74
C ALA A 16 21.33 10.66 5.72
N GLU A 17 20.66 9.60 6.19
CA GLU A 17 21.26 8.63 7.10
C GLU A 17 22.47 7.96 6.47
N ARG A 18 22.42 7.61 5.18
CA ARG A 18 23.53 6.96 4.50
C ARG A 18 24.74 7.85 4.28
N ILE A 19 24.53 9.10 3.90
CA ILE A 19 25.60 10.10 3.80
C ILE A 19 26.25 10.30 5.18
N ALA A 20 25.43 10.44 6.23
CA ALA A 20 25.92 10.72 7.57
C ALA A 20 26.75 9.60 8.18
N THR A 21 26.35 8.34 7.96
CA THR A 21 26.92 7.16 8.64
C THR A 21 27.96 6.40 7.81
N VAL A 22 27.76 6.27 6.49
CA VAL A 22 28.68 5.53 5.60
C VAL A 22 29.75 6.45 5.06
N MET A 23 29.35 7.60 4.51
CA MET A 23 30.28 8.57 3.95
C MET A 23 30.90 9.48 5.02
N LYS A 24 30.31 9.48 6.24
CA LYS A 24 30.74 10.31 7.37
C LYS A 24 30.79 11.80 7.03
N GLN A 25 29.85 12.27 6.21
CA GLN A 25 29.76 13.66 5.77
C GLN A 25 28.59 14.38 6.44
N PRO A 26 28.70 15.70 6.68
CA PRO A 26 27.58 16.51 7.12
C PRO A 26 26.52 16.64 6.02
N VAL A 27 25.26 16.56 6.42
CA VAL A 27 24.09 16.68 5.54
C VAL A 27 23.01 17.53 6.20
N THR A 28 22.43 18.45 5.45
CA THR A 28 21.25 19.19 5.84
C THR A 28 20.05 18.65 5.08
N ILE A 29 18.97 18.35 5.78
CA ILE A 29 17.68 18.01 5.19
C ILE A 29 16.70 19.15 5.49
N ILE A 30 16.04 19.65 4.46
CA ILE A 30 14.99 20.66 4.57
C ILE A 30 13.64 20.07 4.18
N ASP A 31 12.58 20.47 4.86
CA ASP A 31 11.21 20.16 4.46
C ASP A 31 10.33 21.39 4.61
N LYS A 32 9.44 21.60 3.65
CA LYS A 32 8.47 22.68 3.68
C LYS A 32 7.41 22.46 4.76
N ARG A 33 7.16 21.20 5.13
CA ARG A 33 6.22 20.84 6.21
C ARG A 33 6.84 21.14 7.57
N ASP A 34 5.97 21.23 8.57
CA ASP A 34 6.29 21.43 9.98
C ASP A 34 6.70 20.13 10.69
N HIS A 35 6.80 19.02 9.97
CA HIS A 35 7.12 17.70 10.50
C HIS A 35 8.00 16.90 9.53
N ILE A 36 8.64 15.84 10.06
CA ILE A 36 9.40 14.87 9.28
C ILE A 36 8.53 13.73 8.73
N GLY A 37 9.05 12.96 7.77
CA GLY A 37 8.44 11.70 7.31
C GLY A 37 7.55 11.80 6.08
N GLY A 38 7.38 13.00 5.52
CA GLY A 38 6.54 13.22 4.34
C GLY A 38 5.11 12.71 4.56
N ASN A 39 4.56 11.96 3.59
CA ASN A 39 3.19 11.42 3.72
C ASN A 39 3.06 10.33 4.78
N CYS A 40 4.17 9.67 5.15
CA CYS A 40 4.17 8.64 6.18
C CYS A 40 4.21 9.23 7.59
N HIS A 41 4.17 10.55 7.75
CA HIS A 41 4.08 11.17 9.06
C HIS A 41 2.82 10.72 9.81
N SER A 42 3.04 10.38 11.07
CA SER A 42 2.00 10.04 12.03
C SER A 42 2.15 10.89 13.30
N SER A 43 1.05 11.06 14.02
CA SER A 43 1.00 11.78 15.29
C SER A 43 -0.06 11.15 16.18
N LEU A 44 0.07 11.32 17.50
CA LEU A 44 -1.00 10.95 18.42
C LEU A 44 -2.13 11.96 18.28
N ASP A 45 -3.36 11.44 18.21
CA ASP A 45 -4.57 12.24 18.37
C ASP A 45 -4.67 12.76 19.82
N GLU A 46 -4.94 14.05 19.99
CA GLU A 46 -4.87 14.72 21.30
C GLU A 46 -5.96 14.26 22.27
N GLU A 47 -7.14 13.89 21.75
CA GLU A 47 -8.27 13.48 22.57
C GLU A 47 -8.18 12.00 22.97
N THR A 48 -7.82 11.14 22.01
CA THR A 48 -7.87 9.68 22.20
C THR A 48 -6.52 9.05 22.51
N GLY A 49 -5.42 9.75 22.21
CA GLY A 49 -4.07 9.20 22.29
C GLY A 49 -3.77 8.12 21.24
N ILE A 50 -4.64 7.94 20.24
CA ILE A 50 -4.46 6.95 19.17
C ILE A 50 -3.50 7.52 18.12
N GLU A 51 -2.56 6.71 17.64
CA GLU A 51 -1.71 7.09 16.52
C GLU A 51 -2.52 7.21 15.21
N CYS A 52 -2.43 8.37 14.57
CA CYS A 52 -3.13 8.71 13.34
C CYS A 52 -2.14 9.11 12.25
N HIS A 53 -2.41 8.68 11.01
CA HIS A 53 -1.65 9.09 9.84
C HIS A 53 -2.34 10.28 9.18
N ARG A 54 -1.63 11.40 9.04
CA ARG A 54 -2.22 12.65 8.55
C ARG A 54 -2.55 12.61 7.05
N TYR A 55 -1.86 11.78 6.27
CA TYR A 55 -1.95 11.75 4.81
C TYR A 55 -2.39 10.39 4.26
N GLY A 56 -3.29 9.73 4.98
CA GLY A 56 -3.79 8.40 4.66
C GLY A 56 -3.00 7.28 5.34
N SER A 57 -3.64 6.13 5.50
CA SER A 57 -3.05 4.97 6.17
C SER A 57 -1.84 4.45 5.39
N HIS A 58 -0.74 4.22 6.12
CA HIS A 58 0.47 3.63 5.58
C HIS A 58 0.72 2.31 6.32
N ILE A 59 0.83 1.23 5.57
CA ILE A 59 1.15 -0.10 6.09
C ILE A 59 2.49 -0.47 5.48
N PHE A 60 3.45 -0.87 6.31
CA PHE A 60 4.74 -1.29 5.79
C PHE A 60 4.65 -2.74 5.33
N HIS A 61 5.13 -3.00 4.12
CA HIS A 61 5.27 -4.34 3.57
C HIS A 61 6.43 -4.38 2.56
N THR A 62 7.21 -5.46 2.57
CA THR A 62 8.31 -5.68 1.61
C THR A 62 8.68 -7.15 1.52
N SER A 63 9.14 -7.57 0.35
CA SER A 63 9.82 -8.86 0.14
C SER A 63 11.32 -8.69 -0.10
N ILE A 64 11.85 -7.48 0.07
CA ILE A 64 13.27 -7.15 -0.13
C ILE A 64 13.98 -7.20 1.24
N PRO A 65 14.82 -8.22 1.52
CA PRO A 65 15.45 -8.41 2.82
C PRO A 65 16.24 -7.18 3.28
N GLN A 66 16.99 -6.56 2.36
CA GLN A 66 17.84 -5.41 2.66
C GLN A 66 17.03 -4.20 3.14
N VAL A 67 15.79 -4.03 2.66
CA VAL A 67 14.91 -2.94 3.10
C VAL A 67 14.38 -3.22 4.51
N TRP A 68 13.98 -4.47 4.77
CA TRP A 68 13.52 -4.90 6.09
C TRP A 68 14.63 -4.75 7.14
N GLU A 69 15.81 -5.30 6.85
CA GLU A 69 16.97 -5.23 7.72
C GLU A 69 17.39 -3.78 7.98
N TYR A 70 17.38 -2.93 6.94
CA TYR A 70 17.74 -1.52 7.07
C TYR A 70 16.82 -0.77 8.03
N LEU A 71 15.51 -0.88 7.85
CA LEU A 71 14.53 -0.16 8.68
C LEU A 71 14.43 -0.73 10.09
N SER A 72 14.65 -2.03 10.27
CA SER A 72 14.67 -2.69 11.59
C SER A 72 15.77 -2.17 12.53
N ARG A 73 16.75 -1.42 12.01
CA ARG A 73 17.77 -0.74 12.84
C ARG A 73 17.21 0.49 13.57
N PHE A 74 16.05 1.00 13.12
CA PHE A 74 15.47 2.26 13.59
C PHE A 74 14.13 2.07 14.30
N CYS A 75 13.49 0.92 14.16
CA CYS A 75 12.28 0.58 14.90
C CYS A 75 12.09 -0.94 15.00
N GLU A 76 11.31 -1.37 15.98
CA GLU A 76 10.64 -2.67 15.94
C GLU A 76 9.35 -2.56 15.11
N PHE A 77 9.05 -3.59 14.32
CA PHE A 77 7.77 -3.71 13.63
C PHE A 77 6.83 -4.65 14.39
N THR A 78 5.55 -4.33 14.38
CA THR A 78 4.49 -5.26 14.82
C THR A 78 4.32 -6.41 13.83
N SER A 79 3.59 -7.46 14.22
CA SER A 79 3.19 -8.57 13.33
C SER A 79 1.92 -8.27 12.51
N TYR A 80 1.53 -7.00 12.40
CA TYR A 80 0.29 -6.60 11.75
C TYR A 80 0.25 -7.03 10.28
N ARG A 81 -0.82 -7.72 9.89
CA ARG A 81 -1.11 -8.08 8.49
C ARG A 81 -2.42 -7.44 8.05
N HIS A 82 -2.32 -6.53 7.08
CA HIS A 82 -3.45 -5.74 6.65
C HIS A 82 -4.52 -6.61 5.98
N LYS A 83 -5.77 -6.41 6.37
CA LYS A 83 -6.94 -7.09 5.80
C LYS A 83 -7.96 -6.03 5.45
N VAL A 84 -8.52 -6.12 4.24
CA VAL A 84 -9.51 -5.16 3.75
C VAL A 84 -10.84 -5.87 3.59
N LEU A 85 -11.90 -5.19 4.02
CA LEU A 85 -13.27 -5.59 3.78
C LEU A 85 -13.92 -4.56 2.86
N ILE A 86 -14.82 -5.02 2.00
CA ILE A 86 -15.58 -4.19 1.06
C ILE A 86 -17.08 -4.45 1.23
N THR A 87 -17.89 -3.43 0.99
CA THR A 87 -19.34 -3.52 1.05
C THR A 87 -19.96 -3.45 -0.34
N HIS A 88 -20.87 -4.36 -0.64
CA HIS A 88 -21.64 -4.38 -1.89
C HIS A 88 -23.02 -4.98 -1.64
N GLY A 89 -24.09 -4.32 -2.11
CA GLY A 89 -25.46 -4.84 -1.99
C GLY A 89 -25.89 -5.15 -0.55
N GLY A 90 -25.45 -4.34 0.43
CA GLY A 90 -25.75 -4.54 1.85
C GLY A 90 -25.00 -5.70 2.53
N LYS A 91 -24.05 -6.34 1.84
CA LYS A 91 -23.22 -7.43 2.36
C LYS A 91 -21.75 -7.02 2.43
N VAL A 92 -21.01 -7.67 3.33
CA VAL A 92 -19.57 -7.47 3.53
C VAL A 92 -18.81 -8.63 2.86
N TYR A 93 -17.77 -8.30 2.12
CA TYR A 93 -16.90 -9.24 1.42
C TYR A 93 -15.43 -8.96 1.75
N ALA A 94 -14.56 -9.95 1.54
CA ALA A 94 -13.13 -9.78 1.70
C ALA A 94 -12.49 -9.14 0.45
N MET A 95 -11.40 -8.41 0.64
CA MET A 95 -10.53 -7.94 -0.44
C MET A 95 -9.08 -8.26 -0.06
N PRO A 96 -8.27 -8.87 -0.94
CA PRO A 96 -8.56 -9.23 -2.34
C PRO A 96 -9.68 -10.26 -2.53
N ILE A 97 -10.25 -10.30 -3.73
CA ILE A 97 -11.20 -11.34 -4.13
C ILE A 97 -10.50 -12.70 -3.96
N ASN A 98 -11.07 -13.52 -3.08
CA ASN A 98 -10.55 -14.81 -2.68
C ASN A 98 -11.69 -15.86 -2.65
N LEU A 99 -11.41 -17.10 -2.25
CA LEU A 99 -12.41 -18.17 -2.22
C LEU A 99 -13.62 -17.84 -1.33
N PHE A 100 -13.40 -17.17 -0.20
CA PHE A 100 -14.47 -16.67 0.66
C PHE A 100 -15.40 -15.73 -0.09
N THR A 101 -14.82 -14.76 -0.81
CA THR A 101 -15.57 -13.76 -1.58
C THR A 101 -16.34 -14.38 -2.73
N ILE A 102 -15.73 -15.32 -3.47
CA ILE A 102 -16.37 -16.03 -4.58
C ILE A 102 -17.60 -16.81 -4.06
N ASN A 103 -17.41 -17.61 -3.01
CA ASN A 103 -18.48 -18.40 -2.41
C ASN A 103 -19.63 -17.52 -1.88
N ALA A 104 -19.29 -16.45 -1.15
CA ALA A 104 -20.28 -15.51 -0.61
C ALA A 104 -21.04 -14.74 -1.70
N PHE A 105 -20.36 -14.35 -2.79
CA PHE A 105 -20.97 -13.57 -3.87
C PHE A 105 -21.92 -14.43 -4.72
N TYR A 106 -21.49 -15.63 -5.10
CA TYR A 106 -22.29 -16.53 -5.94
C TYR A 106 -23.26 -17.42 -5.15
N GLY A 107 -23.24 -17.40 -3.82
CA GLY A 107 -24.06 -18.28 -2.97
C GLY A 107 -23.69 -19.76 -3.16
N LYS A 108 -22.38 -20.04 -3.21
CA LYS A 108 -21.80 -21.36 -3.51
C LYS A 108 -20.86 -21.79 -2.39
N ASN A 109 -20.39 -23.04 -2.47
CA ASN A 109 -19.37 -23.59 -1.59
C ASN A 109 -18.35 -24.39 -2.40
N PHE A 110 -17.61 -23.70 -3.26
CA PHE A 110 -16.59 -24.28 -4.12
C PHE A 110 -15.35 -24.70 -3.31
N THR A 111 -14.70 -25.77 -3.76
CA THR A 111 -13.29 -26.04 -3.49
C THR A 111 -12.41 -25.07 -4.30
N PRO A 112 -11.11 -24.93 -4.00
CA PRO A 112 -10.19 -24.10 -4.80
C PRO A 112 -10.24 -24.41 -6.30
N SER A 113 -10.12 -25.69 -6.68
CA SER A 113 -10.19 -26.14 -8.08
C SER A 113 -11.57 -25.92 -8.70
N GLY A 114 -12.65 -26.09 -7.94
CA GLY A 114 -14.00 -25.81 -8.40
C GLY A 114 -14.22 -24.32 -8.69
N ALA A 115 -13.67 -23.43 -7.86
CA ALA A 115 -13.74 -21.98 -8.07
C ALA A 115 -12.93 -21.54 -9.30
N GLU A 116 -11.75 -22.14 -9.53
CA GLU A 116 -10.94 -21.89 -10.73
C GLU A 116 -11.69 -22.26 -12.00
N ALA A 117 -12.26 -23.47 -12.06
CA ALA A 117 -13.02 -23.93 -13.22
C ALA A 117 -14.27 -23.06 -13.46
N PHE A 118 -14.98 -22.71 -12.39
CA PHE A 118 -16.16 -21.84 -12.48
C PHE A 118 -15.81 -20.45 -13.02
N LEU A 119 -14.75 -19.83 -12.48
CA LEU A 119 -14.36 -18.49 -12.93
C LEU A 119 -13.76 -18.47 -14.32
N ALA A 120 -13.05 -19.52 -14.73
CA ALA A 120 -12.60 -19.66 -16.12
C ALA A 120 -13.79 -19.61 -17.10
N ALA A 121 -14.90 -20.28 -16.76
CA ALA A 121 -16.13 -20.24 -17.54
C ALA A 121 -16.82 -18.87 -17.49
N GLU A 122 -16.85 -18.19 -16.34
CA GLU A 122 -17.37 -16.81 -16.24
C GLU A 122 -16.56 -15.82 -17.08
N ILE A 123 -15.22 -15.88 -17.02
CA ILE A 123 -14.29 -15.03 -17.77
C ILE A 123 -14.44 -15.25 -19.29
N ALA A 124 -14.58 -16.51 -19.72
CA ALA A 124 -14.69 -16.86 -21.13
C ALA A 124 -15.92 -16.26 -21.84
N ARG A 125 -16.97 -15.86 -21.08
CA ARG A 125 -18.19 -15.27 -21.67
C ARG A 125 -17.93 -13.98 -22.43
N ASP A 126 -16.96 -13.18 -21.98
CA ASP A 126 -16.64 -11.88 -22.58
C ASP A 126 -15.63 -11.96 -23.73
N ARG A 127 -14.96 -13.11 -23.91
CA ARG A 127 -14.01 -13.37 -25.02
C ARG A 127 -12.92 -12.29 -25.16
N ILE A 128 -12.42 -11.76 -24.05
CA ILE A 128 -11.38 -10.74 -24.02
C ILE A 128 -10.00 -11.42 -24.05
N GLU A 129 -9.36 -11.42 -25.22
CA GLU A 129 -8.03 -12.01 -25.40
C GLU A 129 -6.90 -11.00 -25.11
N GLN A 130 -7.07 -9.74 -25.52
CA GLN A 130 -6.06 -8.68 -25.40
C GLN A 130 -6.68 -7.43 -24.75
N PRO A 131 -6.65 -7.31 -23.41
CA PRO A 131 -7.30 -6.21 -22.71
C PRO A 131 -6.57 -4.87 -22.94
N ALA A 132 -7.28 -3.88 -23.49
CA ALA A 132 -6.74 -2.56 -23.84
C ALA A 132 -6.88 -1.52 -22.71
N ASN A 133 -7.78 -1.76 -21.75
CA ASN A 133 -8.11 -0.83 -20.68
C ASN A 133 -8.33 -1.54 -19.33
N LEU A 134 -8.58 -0.77 -18.27
CA LEU A 134 -8.77 -1.30 -16.92
C LEU A 134 -9.99 -2.22 -16.83
N GLU A 135 -11.13 -1.86 -17.46
CA GLU A 135 -12.33 -2.71 -17.45
C GLU A 135 -12.03 -4.07 -18.06
N GLU A 136 -11.52 -4.10 -19.29
CA GLU A 136 -11.23 -5.34 -19.98
C GLU A 136 -10.21 -6.19 -19.22
N LYS A 137 -9.18 -5.55 -18.66
CA LYS A 137 -8.18 -6.26 -17.86
C LYS A 137 -8.81 -6.87 -16.61
N ALA A 138 -9.69 -6.14 -15.92
CA ALA A 138 -10.39 -6.66 -14.75
C ALA A 138 -11.31 -7.83 -15.13
N VAL A 139 -12.14 -7.66 -16.15
CA VAL A 139 -13.06 -8.71 -16.64
C VAL A 139 -12.28 -9.96 -17.06
N SER A 140 -11.14 -9.81 -17.72
CA SER A 140 -10.28 -10.96 -18.10
C SER A 140 -9.69 -11.71 -16.90
N LEU A 141 -9.66 -11.10 -15.71
CA LEU A 141 -9.07 -11.71 -14.51
C LEU A 141 -10.11 -12.33 -13.58
N ILE A 142 -11.30 -11.72 -13.48
CA ILE A 142 -12.30 -12.07 -12.45
C ILE A 142 -13.72 -12.25 -13.01
N GLY A 143 -13.93 -12.05 -14.31
CA GLY A 143 -15.24 -12.08 -14.95
C GLY A 143 -16.06 -10.81 -14.69
N ARG A 144 -17.02 -10.56 -15.58
CA ARG A 144 -17.85 -9.34 -15.53
C ARG A 144 -18.64 -9.15 -14.23
N PRO A 145 -19.29 -10.17 -13.64
CA PRO A 145 -20.09 -9.98 -12.43
C PRO A 145 -19.27 -9.43 -11.25
N LEU A 146 -18.08 -10.00 -10.99
CA LEU A 146 -17.19 -9.55 -9.91
C LEU A 146 -16.57 -8.18 -10.21
N TYR A 147 -16.22 -7.91 -11.47
CA TYR A 147 -15.76 -6.59 -11.89
C TYR A 147 -16.80 -5.49 -11.61
N GLU A 148 -18.05 -5.71 -12.01
CA GLU A 148 -19.11 -4.73 -11.83
C GLU A 148 -19.45 -4.52 -10.36
N ALA A 149 -19.41 -5.59 -9.55
CA ALA A 149 -19.69 -5.53 -8.14
C ALA A 149 -18.61 -4.78 -7.35
N PHE A 150 -17.34 -5.10 -7.58
CA PHE A 150 -16.26 -4.72 -6.66
C PHE A 150 -15.25 -3.71 -7.24
N ILE A 151 -15.15 -3.58 -8.56
CA ILE A 151 -14.10 -2.77 -9.20
C ILE A 151 -14.67 -1.54 -9.89
N ARG A 152 -15.70 -1.68 -10.75
CA ARG A 152 -16.18 -0.62 -11.66
C ARG A 152 -16.43 0.71 -10.95
N ASN A 153 -17.31 0.70 -9.96
CA ASN A 153 -17.74 1.93 -9.30
C ASN A 153 -16.69 2.48 -8.32
N TYR A 154 -15.91 1.59 -7.69
CA TYR A 154 -14.81 2.02 -6.83
C TYR A 154 -13.73 2.74 -7.64
N THR A 155 -13.36 2.19 -8.80
CA THR A 155 -12.42 2.81 -9.73
C THR A 155 -12.91 4.18 -10.20
N ARG A 156 -14.20 4.31 -10.59
CA ARG A 156 -14.78 5.60 -10.99
C ARG A 156 -14.69 6.63 -9.89
N LYS A 157 -14.95 6.24 -8.64
CA LYS A 157 -14.84 7.12 -7.48
C LYS A 157 -13.39 7.55 -7.21
N GLN A 158 -12.45 6.62 -7.30
CA GLN A 158 -11.03 6.88 -7.00
C GLN A 158 -10.36 7.77 -8.06
N TRP A 159 -10.72 7.59 -9.33
CA TRP A 159 -10.03 8.21 -10.47
C TRP A 159 -10.85 9.29 -11.18
N GLU A 160 -12.10 9.50 -10.75
CA GLU A 160 -13.08 10.41 -11.41
C GLU A 160 -13.19 10.17 -12.92
N ARG A 161 -12.96 8.92 -13.35
CA ARG A 161 -12.84 8.54 -14.75
C ARG A 161 -13.41 7.16 -15.01
N ASP A 162 -13.96 6.99 -16.21
CA ASP A 162 -14.47 5.70 -16.67
C ASP A 162 -13.32 4.68 -16.79
N PRO A 163 -13.45 3.45 -16.24
CA PRO A 163 -12.47 2.37 -16.37
C PRO A 163 -12.04 2.06 -17.80
N LYS A 164 -12.91 2.28 -18.81
CA LYS A 164 -12.57 2.12 -20.22
C LYS A 164 -11.56 3.15 -20.72
N LYS A 165 -11.42 4.27 -20.01
CA LYS A 165 -10.48 5.37 -20.31
C LYS A 165 -9.24 5.35 -19.41
N LEU A 166 -9.02 4.25 -18.68
CA LEU A 166 -7.89 4.06 -17.79
C LEU A 166 -6.96 2.95 -18.32
N PRO A 167 -5.63 3.10 -18.19
CA PRO A 167 -4.68 2.07 -18.59
C PRO A 167 -4.89 0.74 -17.86
N SER A 168 -4.70 -0.37 -18.57
CA SER A 168 -4.82 -1.73 -18.00
C SER A 168 -3.85 -2.01 -16.84
N ALA A 169 -2.69 -1.34 -16.82
CA ALA A 169 -1.66 -1.53 -15.80
C ALA A 169 -2.10 -1.19 -14.36
N ILE A 170 -3.16 -0.39 -14.18
CA ILE A 170 -3.63 0.05 -12.86
C ILE A 170 -4.13 -1.12 -12.00
N ILE A 171 -4.70 -2.17 -12.60
CA ILE A 171 -5.28 -3.29 -11.84
C ILE A 171 -4.31 -4.44 -11.59
N SER A 172 -3.13 -4.44 -12.22
CA SER A 172 -2.12 -5.50 -12.09
C SER A 172 -1.63 -5.73 -10.64
N ARG A 173 -1.91 -4.80 -9.73
CA ARG A 173 -1.51 -4.85 -8.32
C ARG A 173 -2.44 -5.65 -7.41
N LEU A 174 -3.69 -5.92 -7.81
CA LEU A 174 -4.66 -6.62 -6.95
C LEU A 174 -4.56 -8.14 -7.19
N PRO A 175 -4.13 -8.94 -6.21
CA PRO A 175 -4.09 -10.38 -6.38
C PRO A 175 -5.51 -10.95 -6.43
N PHE A 176 -5.75 -11.90 -7.32
CA PHE A 176 -6.94 -12.74 -7.32
C PHE A 176 -6.56 -14.11 -6.75
N ARG A 177 -7.39 -14.69 -5.88
CA ARG A 177 -7.06 -15.93 -5.16
C ARG A 177 -8.20 -16.95 -5.20
N THR A 178 -7.84 -18.21 -5.27
CA THR A 178 -8.76 -19.35 -5.12
C THR A 178 -8.55 -20.08 -3.78
N CYS A 179 -7.83 -19.45 -2.84
CA CYS A 179 -7.66 -19.89 -1.46
C CYS A 179 -8.34 -18.92 -0.47
N TYR A 180 -8.30 -19.23 0.83
CA TYR A 180 -8.90 -18.41 1.90
C TYR A 180 -7.97 -17.34 2.48
N ASN A 181 -6.79 -17.11 1.89
CA ASN A 181 -5.90 -16.04 2.36
C ASN A 181 -6.59 -14.67 2.18
N MET A 182 -6.72 -13.92 3.28
CA MET A 182 -7.35 -12.59 3.36
C MET A 182 -6.34 -11.44 3.47
N ASP A 183 -5.04 -11.72 3.56
CA ASP A 183 -4.04 -10.67 3.69
C ASP A 183 -4.05 -9.80 2.43
N TYR A 184 -4.02 -8.48 2.56
CA TYR A 184 -4.09 -7.57 1.42
C TYR A 184 -2.79 -7.60 0.59
N PHE A 185 -1.66 -7.80 1.27
CA PHE A 185 -0.33 -7.91 0.67
C PHE A 185 0.19 -9.35 0.76
N ASN A 186 0.96 -9.77 -0.24
CA ASN A 186 1.63 -11.09 -0.28
C ASN A 186 3.08 -11.05 0.20
N ASP A 187 3.57 -9.87 0.59
CA ASP A 187 4.98 -9.70 0.95
C ASP A 187 5.40 -10.50 2.19
N THR A 188 6.67 -10.91 2.19
CA THR A 188 7.30 -11.69 3.27
C THR A 188 7.23 -10.96 4.61
N TRP A 189 7.65 -9.70 4.65
CA TRP A 189 7.62 -8.86 5.84
C TRP A 189 6.50 -7.85 5.75
N GLN A 190 5.68 -7.80 6.80
CA GLN A 190 4.56 -6.88 6.93
C GLN A 190 4.47 -6.41 8.38
N GLY A 191 4.08 -5.17 8.59
CA GLY A 191 3.88 -4.62 9.91
C GLY A 191 3.65 -3.12 9.88
N VAL A 192 3.55 -2.55 11.08
CA VAL A 192 3.67 -1.11 11.29
C VAL A 192 4.74 -0.88 12.35
N PRO A 193 5.48 0.25 12.32
CA PRO A 193 6.43 0.57 13.39
C PRO A 193 5.71 0.57 14.74
N ARG A 194 6.26 -0.16 15.71
CA ARG A 194 5.62 -0.38 17.02
C ARG A 194 5.33 0.93 17.75
N ASP A 195 6.28 1.86 17.68
CA ASP A 195 6.19 3.18 18.31
C ASP A 195 5.81 4.26 17.31
N GLY A 196 5.28 3.87 16.15
CA GLY A 196 4.78 4.78 15.14
C GLY A 196 5.80 5.32 14.15
N TYR A 197 5.31 5.80 13.02
CA TYR A 197 6.15 6.26 11.91
C TYR A 197 6.97 7.50 12.26
N PHE A 198 6.43 8.45 13.05
CA PHE A 198 7.21 9.60 13.50
C PHE A 198 8.51 9.19 14.22
N ASN A 199 8.44 8.21 15.13
CA ASN A 199 9.61 7.73 15.86
C ASN A 199 10.60 7.00 14.97
N LEU A 200 10.13 6.23 13.97
CA LEU A 200 10.99 5.65 12.94
C LEU A 200 11.81 6.74 12.23
N PHE A 201 11.17 7.80 11.73
CA PHE A 201 11.88 8.90 11.05
C PHE A 201 12.81 9.67 11.99
N LYS A 202 12.36 9.92 13.22
CA LYS A 202 13.17 10.57 14.25
C LYS A 202 14.48 9.79 14.48
N ASN A 203 14.40 8.47 14.58
CA ASN A 203 15.56 7.60 14.78
C ASN A 203 16.48 7.56 13.55
N MET A 204 15.91 7.53 12.33
CA MET A 204 16.71 7.62 11.09
C MET A 204 17.52 8.92 11.00
N LEU A 205 16.96 10.03 11.50
CA LEU A 205 17.53 11.37 11.40
C LEU A 205 18.32 11.81 12.66
N ALA A 206 18.52 10.92 13.64
CA ALA A 206 19.12 11.26 14.94
C ALA A 206 20.65 11.41 14.92
N HIS A 207 21.31 11.17 13.78
CA HIS A 207 22.77 11.20 13.71
C HIS A 207 23.32 12.64 13.79
N PRO A 208 24.42 12.91 14.53
CA PRO A 208 24.94 14.28 14.75
C PRO A 208 25.37 15.02 13.47
N ASN A 209 25.71 14.29 12.41
CA ASN A 209 26.02 14.87 11.10
C ASN A 209 24.77 15.29 10.30
N ILE A 210 23.56 15.03 10.80
CA ILE A 210 22.30 15.36 10.12
C ILE A 210 21.71 16.60 10.80
N THR A 211 21.51 17.65 10.03
CA THR A 211 20.74 18.84 10.45
C THR A 211 19.39 18.84 9.76
N VAL A 212 18.30 18.89 10.53
CA VAL A 212 16.93 18.94 10.01
C VAL A 212 16.39 20.36 10.13
N ARG A 213 15.87 20.93 9.05
CA ARG A 213 15.16 22.22 9.06
C ARG A 213 13.76 22.06 8.47
N LEU A 214 12.75 22.24 9.32
CA LEU A 214 11.34 22.18 8.94
C LEU A 214 10.81 23.58 8.65
N ASN A 215 9.63 23.68 8.07
CA ASN A 215 9.06 24.97 7.59
C ASN A 215 10.04 25.74 6.68
N CYS A 216 10.87 25.01 5.93
CA CYS A 216 11.91 25.57 5.10
C CYS A 216 11.67 25.12 3.67
N ASP A 217 11.25 26.06 2.83
CA ASP A 217 11.22 25.84 1.39
C ASP A 217 12.66 25.88 0.83
N TYR A 218 12.86 25.19 -0.30
CA TYR A 218 14.09 25.32 -1.08
C TYR A 218 14.06 26.59 -1.95
N ALA A 219 12.86 27.00 -2.37
CA ALA A 219 12.62 28.14 -3.25
C ALA A 219 12.76 29.49 -2.54
#